data_AF-A0A3C1H9P1-F1
#
_entry.id   AF-A0A3C1H9P1-F1
#
_cell.length_a   1.000
_cell.length_b   1.000
_cell.length_c   1.000
_cell.angle_alpha   90.00
_cell.angle_beta   90.00
_cell.angle_gamma   90.00
#
_symmetry.space_group_name_H-M   'P 1'
#
loop_
_entity.id
_entity.type
_entity.pdbx_description
1 polymer ?
#
loop_
_entity_poly.entity_id
_entity_poly.type
_entity_poly.pdbx_seq_one_letter_code
_entity_poly.pdbx_strand_id
1 'polypeptide(L)'
;MNRKTCWLWFLFLALALIPAGVFAAAPPTEAERLADIEAYLRNDARSAASALNVAGPGHNAWMMISAALVLFMTLPGLALFYGGLVRRKNVLSIVAQCLGLACVVPIVWWAVGYSLCFAKGNGYIGGLEYAFFRNVDATPNADYGGWVSHNIYAIYQLMFAIITPA
;
A
#
# COMPACT_ATOMS: atom_id res chain seq x y z
N MET A 1 -47.59 21.02 -18.67
CA MET A 1 -46.32 21.33 -17.95
C MET A 1 -45.39 22.06 -18.91
N ASN A 2 -45.07 23.33 -18.63
CA ASN A 2 -44.43 24.22 -19.59
C ASN A 2 -42.92 23.90 -19.69
N ARG A 3 -42.38 23.76 -20.92
CA ARG A 3 -40.99 23.31 -21.15
C ARG A 3 -39.95 24.18 -20.45
N LYS A 4 -40.26 25.46 -20.23
CA LYS A 4 -39.42 26.42 -19.49
C LYS A 4 -39.30 26.09 -18.00
N THR A 5 -40.38 25.61 -17.38
CA THR A 5 -40.38 25.20 -15.97
C THR A 5 -39.57 23.91 -15.80
N CYS A 6 -39.67 22.97 -16.75
CA CYS A 6 -38.88 21.75 -16.74
C CYS A 6 -37.36 22.02 -16.83
N TRP A 7 -36.94 22.96 -17.68
CA TRP A 7 -35.55 23.37 -17.80
C TRP A 7 -35.01 24.11 -16.56
N LEU A 8 -35.82 24.96 -15.94
CA LEU A 8 -35.47 25.62 -14.67
C LEU A 8 -35.32 24.60 -13.53
N TRP A 9 -36.20 23.60 -13.46
CA TRP A 9 -36.09 22.49 -12.50
C TRP A 9 -34.85 21.63 -12.74
N PHE A 10 -34.49 21.33 -13.99
CA PHE A 10 -33.27 20.58 -14.33
C PHE A 10 -31.98 21.34 -13.97
N LEU A 11 -31.94 22.65 -14.21
CA LEU A 11 -30.81 23.51 -13.80
C LEU A 11 -30.69 23.61 -12.28
N PHE A 12 -31.81 23.70 -11.56
CA PHE A 12 -31.82 23.70 -10.10
C PHE A 12 -31.37 22.36 -9.51
N LEU A 13 -31.77 21.24 -10.12
CA LEU A 13 -31.34 19.90 -9.70
C LEU A 13 -29.84 19.66 -9.99
N ALA A 14 -29.34 20.19 -11.11
CA ALA A 14 -27.93 20.11 -11.48
C ALA A 14 -27.02 20.96 -10.57
N LEU A 15 -27.51 22.11 -10.08
CA LEU A 15 -26.78 22.97 -9.14
C LEU A 15 -26.78 22.39 -7.71
N ALA A 16 -27.85 21.66 -7.33
CA ALA A 16 -27.94 20.97 -6.05
C ALA A 16 -27.07 19.69 -5.97
N LEU A 17 -26.50 19.25 -7.10
CA LEU A 17 -25.59 18.10 -7.18
C LEU A 17 -24.11 18.47 -7.18
N ILE A 18 -23.77 19.75 -7.00
CA ILE A 18 -22.39 20.16 -6.75
C ILE A 18 -22.06 19.71 -5.33
N PRO A 19 -21.13 18.76 -5.14
CA PRO A 19 -20.70 18.38 -3.80
C PRO A 19 -20.12 19.62 -3.12
N ALA A 20 -20.81 20.10 -2.10
CA ALA A 20 -20.29 21.10 -1.18
C ALA A 20 -19.08 20.50 -0.46
N GLY A 21 -17.88 20.79 -0.96
CA GLY A 21 -16.64 20.34 -0.30
C GLY A 21 -15.48 20.07 -1.23
N VAL A 22 -15.07 21.05 -2.03
CA VAL A 22 -13.66 21.16 -2.45
C VAL A 22 -13.11 22.47 -1.91
N PHE A 23 -13.24 22.66 -0.60
CA PHE A 23 -12.35 23.59 0.08
C PHE A 23 -11.02 22.86 0.17
N ALA A 24 -10.01 23.33 -0.56
CA ALA A 24 -8.65 22.88 -0.30
C ALA A 24 -8.39 23.05 1.19
N ALA A 25 -8.03 21.96 1.89
CA ALA A 25 -7.74 21.99 3.31
C ALA A 25 -6.82 23.19 3.58
N ALA A 26 -7.20 24.03 4.55
CA ALA A 26 -6.41 25.22 4.90
C ALA A 26 -4.95 24.80 5.11
N PRO A 27 -3.97 25.60 4.66
CA PRO A 27 -2.58 25.25 4.85
C PRO A 27 -2.33 25.05 6.34
N PRO A 28 -1.57 24.00 6.73
CA PRO A 28 -1.30 23.68 8.12
C PRO A 28 -0.86 24.91 8.91
N THR A 29 -1.45 25.12 10.09
CA THR A 29 -0.97 26.13 11.03
C THR A 29 0.45 25.78 11.48
N GLU A 30 1.24 26.79 11.87
CA GLU A 30 2.63 26.57 12.31
C GLU A 30 2.72 25.62 13.51
N ALA A 31 1.77 25.71 14.44
CA ALA A 31 1.68 24.81 15.59
C ALA A 31 1.50 23.34 15.18
N GLU A 32 0.65 23.06 14.17
CA GLU A 32 0.45 21.71 13.64
C GLU A 32 1.69 21.18 12.91
N ARG A 33 2.42 22.05 12.18
CA ARG A 33 3.69 21.67 11.52
C ARG A 33 4.76 21.31 12.55
N LEU A 34 4.89 22.11 13.60
CA LEU A 34 5.88 21.86 14.67
C LEU A 34 5.56 20.58 15.42
N ALA A 35 4.29 20.32 15.73
CA ALA A 35 3.85 19.09 16.37
C ALA A 35 4.15 17.85 15.50
N ASP A 36 3.94 17.93 14.18
CA ASP A 36 4.23 16.82 13.25
C ASP A 36 5.75 16.57 13.12
N ILE A 37 6.55 17.63 13.11
CA ILE A 37 8.02 17.53 13.12
C ILE A 37 8.52 16.93 14.43
N GLU A 38 7.98 17.36 15.58
CA GLU A 38 8.33 16.83 16.89
C GLU A 38 7.97 15.34 17.01
N ALA A 39 6.79 14.95 16.51
CA ALA A 39 6.38 13.54 16.44
C ALA A 39 7.30 12.72 15.50
N TYR A 40 7.70 13.28 14.35
CA TYR A 40 8.65 12.62 13.44
C TYR A 40 10.03 12.41 14.11
N LEU A 41 10.54 13.43 14.78
CA LEU A 41 11.83 13.39 15.48
C LEU A 41 11.82 12.40 16.66
N ARG A 42 10.70 12.29 17.38
CA ARG A 42 10.54 11.34 18.48
C ARG A 42 10.13 9.93 18.01
N ASN A 43 9.84 9.76 16.72
CA ASN A 43 9.27 8.53 16.17
C ASN A 43 7.98 8.10 16.91
N ASP A 44 7.16 9.06 17.30
CA ASP A 44 5.87 8.83 17.93
C ASP A 44 4.80 8.47 16.87
N ALA A 45 3.66 7.96 17.32
CA ALA A 45 2.54 7.66 16.42
C ALA A 45 2.06 8.93 15.72
N ARG A 46 2.05 8.92 14.38
CA ARG A 46 1.57 10.05 13.58
C ARG A 46 0.08 10.28 13.85
N SER A 47 -0.31 11.51 14.18
CA SER A 47 -1.72 11.83 14.36
C SER A 47 -2.48 11.71 13.03
N ALA A 48 -3.73 11.23 13.07
CA ALA A 48 -4.59 11.15 11.89
C ALA A 48 -4.90 12.53 11.26
N ALA A 49 -4.64 13.62 12.00
CA ALA A 49 -4.75 15.00 11.56
C ALA A 49 -3.39 15.60 11.14
N SER A 50 -2.42 14.76 10.77
CA SER A 50 -1.12 15.23 10.30
C SER A 50 -1.28 16.07 9.02
N ALA A 51 -0.85 17.31 9.12
CA ALA A 51 -1.03 18.30 8.09
C ALA A 51 0.01 18.18 6.96
N LEU A 52 1.06 17.35 7.15
CA LEU A 52 1.97 16.93 6.11
C LEU A 52 1.55 15.53 5.65
N ASN A 53 0.84 15.40 4.54
CA ASN A 53 0.55 14.07 3.97
C ASN A 53 1.77 13.55 3.17
N VAL A 54 2.93 13.51 3.82
CA VAL A 54 4.22 13.19 3.21
C VAL A 54 4.87 12.07 4.00
N ALA A 55 5.26 11.00 3.30
CA ALA A 55 6.00 9.91 3.89
C ALA A 55 7.42 10.33 4.25
N GLY A 56 7.93 9.77 5.35
CA GLY A 56 9.30 10.01 5.78
C GLY A 56 10.29 9.35 4.80
N PRO A 57 11.18 10.09 4.12
CA PRO A 57 12.11 9.50 3.16
C PRO A 57 13.03 8.45 3.80
N GLY A 58 13.44 8.66 5.06
CA GLY A 58 14.24 7.69 5.82
C GLY A 58 13.49 6.39 6.14
N HIS A 59 12.20 6.49 6.51
CA HIS A 59 11.34 5.33 6.76
C HIS A 59 11.14 4.52 5.48
N ASN A 60 10.85 5.20 4.38
CA ASN A 60 10.72 4.59 3.06
C ASN A 60 12.02 3.90 2.62
N ALA A 61 13.17 4.55 2.78
CA ALA A 61 14.47 3.97 2.46
C ALA A 61 14.73 2.70 3.27
N TRP A 62 14.51 2.75 4.58
CA TRP A 62 14.68 1.58 5.45
C TRP A 62 13.74 0.43 5.07
N MET A 63 12.49 0.73 4.74
CA MET A 63 11.50 -0.27 4.31
C MET A 63 11.87 -0.92 2.98
N MET A 64 12.38 -0.15 2.01
CA MET A 64 12.85 -0.71 0.74
C MET A 64 14.10 -1.58 0.90
N ILE A 65 15.05 -1.17 1.76
CA ILE A 65 16.21 -2.01 2.09
C ILE A 65 15.74 -3.29 2.79
N SER A 66 14.82 -3.19 3.75
CA SER A 66 14.26 -4.35 4.42
C SER A 66 13.55 -5.30 3.45
N ALA A 67 12.79 -4.76 2.48
CA ALA A 67 12.18 -5.55 1.42
C ALA A 67 13.22 -6.28 0.57
N ALA A 68 14.30 -5.59 0.18
CA ALA A 68 15.40 -6.21 -0.57
C ALA A 68 16.09 -7.34 0.22
N LEU A 69 16.26 -7.18 1.53
CA LEU A 69 16.81 -8.22 2.41
C LEU A 69 15.90 -9.46 2.48
N VAL A 70 14.58 -9.27 2.57
CA VAL A 70 13.63 -10.40 2.56
C VAL A 70 13.60 -11.07 1.18
N LEU A 71 13.68 -10.30 0.09
CA LEU A 71 13.82 -10.88 -1.25
C LEU A 71 15.09 -11.71 -1.37
N PHE A 72 16.20 -11.25 -0.80
CA PHE A 72 17.48 -11.97 -0.79
C PHE A 72 17.40 -13.32 -0.07
N MET A 73 16.53 -13.44 0.94
CA MET A 73 16.24 -14.74 1.57
C MET A 73 15.61 -15.72 0.59
N THR A 74 14.78 -15.26 -0.35
CA THR A 74 14.16 -16.13 -1.37
C THR A 74 15.10 -16.38 -2.55
N LEU A 75 15.71 -15.32 -3.08
CA LEU A 75 16.62 -15.33 -4.23
C LEU A 75 17.96 -14.68 -3.85
N PRO A 76 19.05 -15.43 -3.62
CA PRO A 76 19.25 -16.86 -3.84
C PRO A 76 19.10 -17.74 -2.58
N GLY A 77 18.74 -17.20 -1.42
CA GLY A 77 18.83 -17.90 -0.12
C GLY A 77 18.18 -19.29 -0.08
N LEU A 78 16.85 -19.35 -0.27
CA LEU A 78 16.10 -20.61 -0.26
C LEU A 78 16.46 -21.51 -1.44
N ALA A 79 16.68 -20.93 -2.63
CA ALA A 79 17.05 -21.69 -3.82
C ALA A 79 18.38 -22.45 -3.64
N LEU A 80 19.38 -21.83 -2.99
CA LEU A 80 20.65 -22.48 -2.68
C LEU A 80 20.52 -23.45 -1.50
N PHE A 81 19.75 -23.09 -0.47
CA PHE A 81 19.56 -23.93 0.71
C PHE A 81 18.83 -25.24 0.35
N TYR A 82 17.65 -25.15 -0.27
CA TYR A 82 16.89 -26.34 -0.70
C TYR A 82 17.54 -27.02 -1.90
N GLY A 83 18.19 -26.26 -2.80
CA GLY A 83 19.00 -26.82 -3.88
C GLY A 83 20.16 -27.69 -3.37
N GLY A 84 20.80 -27.31 -2.27
CA GLY A 84 21.91 -28.05 -1.66
C GLY A 84 21.49 -29.36 -0.97
N LEU A 85 20.23 -29.45 -0.52
CA LEU A 85 19.68 -30.63 0.17
C LEU A 85 19.12 -31.68 -0.80
N VAL A 86 18.81 -31.30 -2.04
CA VAL A 86 18.27 -32.22 -3.05
C VAL A 86 19.36 -32.83 -3.92
N ARG A 87 19.05 -33.98 -4.53
CA ARG A 87 19.93 -34.61 -5.51
C ARG A 87 20.20 -33.66 -6.67
N ARG A 88 21.44 -33.64 -7.17
CA ARG A 88 21.90 -32.77 -8.28
C ARG A 88 20.95 -32.71 -9.49
N LYS A 89 20.32 -33.83 -9.84
CA LYS A 89 19.36 -33.90 -10.96
C LYS A 89 18.06 -33.11 -10.73
N ASN A 90 17.70 -32.81 -9.48
CA ASN A 90 16.48 -32.10 -9.10
C ASN A 90 16.73 -30.61 -8.77
N VAL A 91 17.99 -30.18 -8.67
CA VAL A 91 18.36 -28.80 -8.28
C VAL A 91 17.77 -27.78 -9.25
N LEU A 92 17.83 -28.06 -10.55
CA LEU A 92 17.26 -27.17 -11.56
C LEU A 92 15.75 -26.97 -11.38
N SER A 93 15.04 -28.02 -10.93
CA SER A 93 13.60 -27.93 -10.65
C SER A 93 13.31 -27.04 -9.44
N ILE A 94 14.12 -27.11 -8.38
CA ILE A 94 13.95 -26.26 -7.19
C ILE A 94 14.20 -24.79 -7.53
N VAL A 95 15.30 -24.50 -8.23
CA VAL A 95 15.62 -23.13 -8.65
C VAL A 95 14.52 -22.56 -9.58
N ALA A 96 14.01 -23.37 -10.51
CA ALA A 96 12.92 -22.97 -11.39
C ALA A 96 11.60 -22.71 -10.64
N GLN A 97 11.28 -23.51 -9.60
CA GLN A 97 10.11 -23.30 -8.76
C GLN A 97 10.21 -22.01 -7.93
N CYS A 98 11.36 -21.76 -7.29
CA CYS A 98 11.59 -20.52 -6.54
C CYS A 98 11.47 -19.28 -7.44
N LEU A 99 12.05 -19.31 -8.64
CA LEU A 99 11.92 -18.22 -9.60
C LEU A 99 10.50 -18.08 -10.15
N GLY A 100 9.82 -19.20 -10.40
CA GLY A 100 8.43 -19.23 -10.85
C GLY A 100 7.49 -18.57 -9.83
N LEU A 101 7.65 -18.89 -8.54
CA LEU A 101 6.87 -18.27 -7.45
C LEU A 101 7.18 -16.77 -7.34
N ALA A 102 8.44 -16.37 -7.44
CA ALA A 102 8.83 -14.96 -7.46
C ALA A 102 8.20 -14.16 -8.62
N CYS A 103 7.79 -14.82 -9.72
CA CYS A 103 7.08 -14.18 -10.83
C CYS A 103 5.55 -14.21 -10.65
N VAL A 104 4.99 -15.31 -10.18
CA VAL A 104 3.53 -15.50 -10.09
C VAL A 104 2.93 -14.76 -8.88
N VAL A 105 3.59 -14.81 -7.72
CA VAL A 105 3.06 -14.22 -6.48
C VAL A 105 2.88 -12.70 -6.59
N PRO A 106 3.81 -11.91 -7.17
CA PRO A 106 3.58 -10.47 -7.38
C PRO A 106 2.34 -10.16 -8.22
N ILE A 107 2.02 -10.99 -9.21
CA ILE A 107 0.85 -10.79 -10.07
C ILE A 107 -0.44 -11.01 -9.25
N VAL A 108 -0.49 -12.08 -8.46
CA VAL A 108 -1.64 -12.36 -7.58
C VAL A 108 -1.78 -11.29 -6.49
N TRP A 109 -0.65 -10.85 -5.93
CA TRP A 109 -0.60 -9.79 -4.92
C TRP A 109 -1.14 -8.47 -5.44
N TRP A 110 -0.70 -8.07 -6.63
CA TRP A 110 -1.18 -6.89 -7.33
C TRP A 110 -2.67 -6.99 -7.66
N ALA A 111 -3.13 -8.13 -8.17
CA ALA A 111 -4.52 -8.31 -8.57
C ALA A 111 -5.47 -8.19 -7.38
N VAL A 112 -5.25 -8.98 -6.32
CA VAL A 112 -6.16 -9.05 -5.16
C VAL A 112 -5.46 -9.26 -3.82
N GLY A 113 -4.27 -9.87 -3.78
CA GLY A 113 -3.66 -10.31 -2.52
C GLY A 113 -3.45 -9.19 -1.51
N TYR A 114 -2.95 -8.03 -1.94
CA TYR A 114 -2.76 -6.89 -1.06
C TYR A 114 -4.08 -6.41 -0.42
N SER A 115 -5.13 -6.31 -1.24
CA SER A 115 -6.44 -5.84 -0.79
C SER A 115 -7.08 -6.80 0.21
N LEU A 116 -7.01 -8.11 -0.03
CA LEU A 116 -7.60 -9.10 0.86
C LEU A 116 -6.90 -9.16 2.23
N CYS A 117 -5.64 -8.73 2.32
CA CYS A 117 -4.90 -8.68 3.57
C CYS A 117 -5.02 -7.33 4.31
N PHE A 118 -5.00 -6.21 3.58
CA PHE A 118 -4.84 -4.87 4.16
C PHE A 118 -5.96 -3.88 3.84
N ALA A 119 -6.97 -4.24 3.03
CA ALA A 119 -8.15 -3.38 2.91
C ALA A 119 -9.10 -3.61 4.09
N LYS A 120 -9.90 -2.60 4.42
CA LYS A 120 -10.96 -2.73 5.42
C LYS A 120 -11.98 -3.79 4.97
N GLY A 121 -12.28 -4.72 5.87
CA GLY A 121 -13.16 -5.85 5.60
C GLY A 121 -13.80 -6.36 6.89
N ASN A 122 -13.83 -7.68 7.06
CA ASN A 122 -14.28 -8.32 8.29
C ASN A 122 -13.07 -8.80 9.13
N GLY A 123 -13.32 -9.45 10.28
CA GLY A 123 -12.25 -9.93 11.17
C GLY A 123 -11.35 -11.04 10.60
N TYR A 124 -11.64 -11.56 9.41
CA TYR A 124 -10.92 -12.68 8.78
C TYR A 124 -10.36 -12.37 7.39
N ILE A 125 -11.06 -11.54 6.60
CA ILE A 125 -10.65 -11.14 5.25
C ILE A 125 -10.91 -9.65 5.04
N GLY A 126 -9.96 -8.98 4.38
CA GLY A 126 -10.09 -7.62 3.92
C GLY A 126 -11.09 -7.46 2.77
N GLY A 127 -11.28 -6.23 2.33
CA GLY A 127 -12.11 -5.87 1.18
C GLY A 127 -11.39 -5.95 -0.17
N LEU A 128 -12.06 -5.51 -1.23
CA LEU A 128 -11.51 -5.35 -2.59
C LEU A 128 -11.19 -3.88 -2.94
N GLU A 129 -11.06 -3.02 -1.93
CA GLU A 129 -10.83 -1.60 -2.13
C GLU A 129 -9.52 -1.33 -2.89
N TYR A 130 -8.47 -2.06 -2.54
CA TYR A 130 -7.11 -1.97 -3.10
C TYR A 130 -6.83 -2.99 -4.21
N ALA A 131 -7.87 -3.64 -4.76
CA ALA A 131 -7.69 -4.54 -5.89
C ALA A 131 -7.03 -3.80 -7.06
N PHE A 132 -6.11 -4.48 -7.77
CA PHE A 132 -5.27 -3.89 -8.83
C PHE A 132 -4.45 -2.67 -8.37
N PHE A 133 -4.13 -2.59 -7.07
CA PHE A 133 -3.45 -1.46 -6.43
C PHE A 133 -4.18 -0.12 -6.59
N ARG A 134 -5.50 -0.15 -6.73
CA ARG A 134 -6.32 1.07 -6.73
C ARG A 134 -6.22 1.75 -5.36
N ASN A 135 -6.03 3.08 -5.33
CA ASN A 135 -5.85 3.86 -4.09
C ASN A 135 -4.62 3.45 -3.24
N VAL A 136 -3.64 2.76 -3.85
CA VAL A 136 -2.34 2.46 -3.22
C VAL A 136 -1.31 3.41 -3.81
N ASP A 137 -1.14 4.57 -3.19
CA ASP A 137 -0.25 5.62 -3.66
C ASP A 137 0.95 5.84 -2.71
N ALA A 138 1.68 6.94 -2.92
CA ALA A 138 2.82 7.29 -2.08
C ALA A 138 2.43 7.96 -0.76
N THR A 139 1.13 8.21 -0.53
CA THR A 139 0.67 8.83 0.71
C THR A 139 0.78 7.85 1.87
N PRO A 140 1.12 8.31 3.09
CA PRO A 140 1.10 7.44 4.25
C PRO A 140 -0.31 7.01 4.62
N ASN A 141 -0.46 5.76 5.02
CA ASN A 141 -1.72 5.24 5.53
C ASN A 141 -1.62 5.03 7.04
N ALA A 142 -2.36 5.82 7.82
CA ALA A 142 -2.35 5.77 9.27
C ALA A 142 -2.82 4.41 9.84
N ASP A 143 -3.59 3.62 9.08
CA ASP A 143 -4.10 2.33 9.54
C ASP A 143 -2.98 1.28 9.74
N TYR A 144 -1.90 1.36 8.96
CA TYR A 144 -0.83 0.35 8.95
C TYR A 144 0.61 0.92 9.04
N GLY A 145 0.79 2.22 8.79
CA GLY A 145 2.10 2.86 8.82
C GLY A 145 2.02 4.37 8.59
N GLY A 146 1.92 5.15 9.67
CA GLY A 146 1.80 6.61 9.59
C GLY A 146 3.00 7.33 8.94
N TRP A 147 4.18 6.71 8.93
CA TRP A 147 5.41 7.33 8.41
C TRP A 147 5.88 6.75 7.06
N VAL A 148 5.30 5.63 6.62
CA VAL A 148 5.72 4.89 5.42
C VAL A 148 4.67 5.09 4.32
N SER A 149 5.12 5.27 3.09
CA SER A 149 4.21 5.30 1.93
C SER A 149 3.44 4.00 1.78
N HIS A 150 2.15 4.09 1.48
CA HIS A 150 1.26 2.94 1.32
C HIS A 150 1.77 1.93 0.28
N ASN A 151 2.27 2.40 -0.86
CA ASN A 151 2.88 1.57 -1.90
C ASN A 151 4.15 0.82 -1.44
N ILE A 152 5.02 1.45 -0.66
CA ILE A 152 6.26 0.83 -0.16
C ILE A 152 5.93 -0.23 0.88
N TYR A 153 4.94 0.03 1.74
CA TYR A 153 4.44 -0.98 2.66
C TYR A 153 3.88 -2.20 1.90
N ALA A 154 3.12 -1.98 0.82
CA ALA A 154 2.61 -3.06 -0.03
C ALA A 154 3.72 -3.91 -0.66
N ILE A 155 4.82 -3.29 -1.09
CA ILE A 155 6.01 -3.99 -1.62
C ILE A 155 6.74 -4.75 -0.52
N TYR A 156 6.89 -4.18 0.67
CA TYR A 156 7.51 -4.86 1.80
C TYR A 156 6.75 -6.14 2.17
N GLN A 157 5.41 -6.05 2.25
CA GLN A 157 4.55 -7.18 2.56
C GLN A 157 4.50 -8.23 1.43
N LEU A 158 4.62 -7.80 0.17
CA LEU A 158 4.78 -8.71 -0.97
C LEU A 158 5.96 -9.67 -0.76
N MET A 159 7.07 -9.23 -0.16
CA MET A 159 8.22 -10.10 0.05
C MET A 159 7.90 -11.27 1.00
N PHE A 160 7.06 -11.03 2.01
CA PHE A 160 6.57 -12.11 2.88
C PHE A 160 5.60 -13.04 2.13
N ALA A 161 4.74 -12.48 1.28
CA ALA A 161 3.87 -13.29 0.43
C ALA A 161 4.67 -14.19 -0.52
N ILE A 162 5.83 -13.73 -1.02
CA ILE A 162 6.72 -14.51 -1.90
C ILE A 162 7.42 -15.64 -1.15
N ILE A 163 7.95 -15.38 0.05
CA ILE A 163 8.75 -16.38 0.79
C ILE A 163 7.91 -17.47 1.47
N THR A 164 6.65 -17.17 1.82
CA THR A 164 5.78 -18.11 2.56
C THR A 164 5.51 -19.43 1.83
N PRO A 165 5.22 -19.46 0.50
CA PRO A 165 5.00 -20.71 -0.24
C PRO A 165 6.29 -21.35 -0.79
N ALA A 166 7.45 -20.71 -0.65
CA ALA A 166 8.74 -21.15 -1.22
C ALA A 166 9.48 -22.12 -0.29
#